data_AF-A0A2T5I0M0-F1
#
_entry.id   AF-A0A2T5I0M0-F1
#
_cell.length_a   1.000
_cell.length_b   1.000
_cell.length_c   1.000
_cell.angle_alpha   90.00
_cell.angle_beta   90.00
_cell.angle_gamma   90.00
#
_symmetry.space_group_name_H-M   'P 1'
#
loop_
_entity.id
_entity.type
_entity.pdbx_description
1 polymer ?
#
loop_
_entity_poly.entity_id
_entity_poly.type
_entity_poly.pdbx_seq_one_letter_code
_entity_poly.pdbx_strand_id
1 'polypeptide(L)'
;MLSNNDGCAVARSNEVKALGVKMGQPWFQLKDLARKHGIITYSSNYALYADMSNRVMSILAMFSPNQEMYSIDECFLDLTGFKRQTPTD
;
A
#
# COMPACT_ATOMS: atom_id res chain seq x y z
N MET A 1 -6.07 -7.26 3.79
CA MET A 1 -4.90 -8.16 3.74
C MET A 1 -4.34 -8.32 5.14
N LEU A 2 -3.99 -9.56 5.51
CA LEU A 2 -3.37 -9.87 6.79
C LEU A 2 -1.84 -10.02 6.63
N SER A 3 -1.11 -9.89 7.74
CA SER A 3 0.34 -10.11 7.82
C SER A 3 0.71 -11.58 7.65
N ASN A 4 2.00 -11.88 7.73
CA ASN A 4 2.52 -13.23 7.96
C ASN A 4 1.70 -13.99 9.00
N ASN A 5 1.40 -15.26 8.69
CA ASN A 5 0.60 -16.17 9.51
C ASN A 5 -0.80 -15.62 9.85
N ASP A 6 -1.34 -14.73 9.02
CA ASP A 6 -2.65 -14.09 9.20
C ASP A 6 -2.84 -13.41 10.56
N GLY A 7 -1.74 -12.87 11.10
CA GLY A 7 -1.68 -12.34 12.47
C GLY A 7 -2.46 -11.04 12.68
N CYS A 8 -2.28 -10.05 11.81
CA CYS A 8 -2.91 -8.74 11.95
C CYS A 8 -3.25 -8.08 10.61
N ALA A 9 -4.15 -7.09 10.62
CA ALA A 9 -4.54 -6.34 9.43
C ALA A 9 -3.43 -5.35 9.00
N VAL A 10 -2.81 -5.59 7.85
CA VAL A 10 -1.73 -4.76 7.29
C VAL A 10 -2.16 -3.94 6.07
N ALA A 11 -3.31 -4.24 5.47
CA ALA A 11 -3.94 -3.36 4.49
C ALA A 11 -5.46 -3.52 4.54
N ARG A 12 -6.18 -2.42 4.32
CA ARG A 12 -7.64 -2.30 4.52
C ARG A 12 -8.25 -1.46 3.41
N SER A 13 -9.38 -1.92 2.86
CA SER A 13 -10.20 -1.08 1.97
C SER A 13 -10.88 0.03 2.77
N ASN A 14 -11.36 1.07 2.10
CA ASN A 14 -11.96 2.23 2.76
C ASN A 14 -13.23 1.85 3.55
N GLU A 15 -14.00 0.89 3.05
CA GLU A 15 -15.18 0.33 3.70
C GLU A 15 -14.80 -0.33 5.04
N VAL A 16 -13.73 -1.13 5.05
CA VAL A 16 -13.23 -1.78 6.26
C VAL A 16 -12.64 -0.74 7.24
N LYS A 17 -12.00 0.33 6.73
CA LYS A 17 -11.53 1.44 7.57
C LYS A 17 -12.72 2.16 8.24
N ALA A 18 -13.82 2.37 7.53
CA ALA A 18 -15.02 3.01 8.05
C ALA A 18 -15.71 2.20 9.16
N LEU A 19 -15.52 0.88 9.18
CA LEU A 19 -15.97 0.00 10.28
C LEU A 19 -15.08 0.04 11.53
N GLY A 20 -14.05 0.88 11.55
CA GLY A 20 -13.19 1.10 12.73
C GLY A 20 -12.08 0.07 12.92
N VAL A 21 -11.89 -0.88 12.00
CA VAL A 21 -10.70 -1.75 11.97
C VAL A 21 -9.47 -0.86 11.95
N LYS A 22 -8.46 -1.09 12.77
CA LYS A 22 -7.22 -0.29 12.82
C LYS A 22 -6.07 -0.94 12.05
N MET A 23 -5.04 -0.16 11.73
CA MET A 23 -3.81 -0.68 11.14
C MET A 23 -3.08 -1.50 12.21
N GLY A 24 -2.59 -2.69 11.84
CA GLY A 24 -1.92 -3.60 12.77
C GLY A 24 -2.87 -4.27 13.78
N GLN A 25 -4.19 -4.10 13.65
CA GLN A 25 -5.13 -4.72 14.58
C GLN A 25 -5.06 -6.26 14.45
N PRO A 26 -4.86 -7.01 15.56
CA PRO A 26 -4.77 -8.46 15.52
C PRO A 26 -6.05 -9.10 14.98
N TRP A 27 -5.90 -10.13 14.14
CA TRP A 27 -7.03 -10.80 13.48
C TRP A 27 -8.01 -11.42 14.47
N PHE A 28 -7.51 -11.98 15.58
CA PHE A 28 -8.39 -12.59 16.59
C PHE A 28 -9.39 -11.60 17.20
N GLN A 29 -9.07 -10.30 17.26
CA GLN A 29 -9.98 -9.24 17.72
C GLN A 29 -11.01 -8.85 16.66
N LEU A 30 -10.75 -9.17 15.39
CA LEU A 30 -11.56 -8.79 14.24
C LEU A 30 -12.56 -9.87 13.82
N LYS A 31 -12.39 -11.12 14.26
CA LYS A 31 -13.18 -12.28 13.80
C LYS A 31 -14.70 -12.05 13.85
N ASP A 32 -15.21 -11.49 14.94
CA ASP A 32 -16.66 -11.28 15.10
C ASP A 32 -17.16 -10.10 14.26
N LEU A 33 -16.39 -9.01 14.17
CA LEU A 33 -16.68 -7.88 13.28
C LEU A 33 -16.69 -8.34 11.82
N ALA A 34 -15.71 -9.16 11.43
CA ALA A 34 -15.59 -9.71 10.09
C ALA A 34 -16.79 -10.59 9.73
N ARG A 35 -17.22 -11.46 10.66
CA ARG A 35 -18.43 -12.29 10.46
C ARG A 35 -19.68 -11.42 10.33
N LYS A 36 -19.83 -10.41 11.19
CA LYS A 36 -21.01 -9.52 11.21
C LYS A 36 -21.16 -8.71 9.92
N HIS A 37 -20.05 -8.22 9.37
CA HIS A 37 -20.05 -7.33 8.21
C HIS A 37 -19.60 -7.98 6.90
N GLY A 38 -19.38 -9.31 6.89
CA GLY A 38 -18.92 -10.03 5.70
C GLY A 38 -17.55 -9.58 5.20
N ILE A 39 -16.63 -9.22 6.09
CA ILE A 39 -15.29 -8.77 5.71
C ILE A 39 -14.51 -9.97 5.15
N ILE A 40 -14.07 -9.85 3.91
CA ILE A 40 -13.21 -10.84 3.26
C ILE A 40 -11.74 -10.51 3.58
N THR A 41 -10.99 -11.53 3.99
CA THR A 41 -9.55 -11.43 4.20
C THR A 41 -8.77 -12.23 3.17
N TYR A 42 -7.56 -11.74 2.90
CA TYR A 42 -6.58 -12.38 2.06
C TYR A 42 -5.26 -12.43 2.83
N SER A 43 -4.60 -13.57 2.81
CA SER A 43 -3.24 -13.72 3.33
C SER A 43 -2.26 -12.88 2.52
N SER A 44 -1.14 -12.55 3.13
CA SER A 44 -0.10 -11.75 2.47
C SER A 44 0.54 -12.49 1.29
N ASN A 45 0.61 -11.83 0.12
CA ASN A 45 1.35 -12.33 -1.05
C ASN A 45 2.52 -11.41 -1.41
N TYR A 46 3.61 -11.52 -0.66
CA TYR A 46 4.76 -10.62 -0.81
C TYR A 46 5.40 -10.66 -2.21
N ALA A 47 5.45 -11.84 -2.85
CA ALA A 47 6.05 -11.97 -4.18
C ALA A 47 5.29 -11.14 -5.23
N LEU A 48 3.95 -11.21 -5.21
CA LEU A 48 3.11 -10.42 -6.12
C LEU A 48 3.28 -8.92 -5.88
N TYR A 49 3.23 -8.46 -4.63
CA TYR A 49 3.35 -7.03 -4.33
C TYR A 49 4.77 -6.51 -4.61
N ALA A 50 5.81 -7.33 -4.43
CA ALA A 50 7.17 -6.99 -4.81
C ALA A 50 7.33 -6.84 -6.33
N ASP A 51 6.75 -7.74 -7.12
CA ASP A 51 6.72 -7.59 -8.59
C ASP A 51 6.01 -6.30 -9.01
N MET A 52 4.84 -6.03 -8.43
CA MET A 52 4.09 -4.80 -8.71
C MET A 52 4.89 -3.54 -8.35
N SER A 53 5.52 -3.51 -7.18
CA SER A 53 6.41 -2.44 -6.75
C SER A 53 7.53 -2.22 -7.77
N ASN A 54 8.28 -3.27 -8.11
CA ASN A 54 9.40 -3.19 -9.04
C ASN A 54 9.00 -2.59 -10.40
N ARG A 55 7.81 -2.95 -10.90
CA ARG A 55 7.26 -2.41 -12.15
C ARG A 55 6.93 -0.92 -12.02
N VAL A 56 6.31 -0.49 -10.93
CA VAL A 56 6.04 0.94 -10.66
C VAL A 56 7.33 1.73 -10.53
N MET A 57 8.29 1.23 -9.74
CA MET A 57 9.58 1.90 -9.54
C MET A 57 10.39 1.99 -10.84
N SER A 58 10.33 0.98 -11.69
CA SER A 58 10.97 1.01 -13.01
C SER A 58 10.38 2.10 -13.92
N ILE A 59 9.06 2.34 -13.83
CA ILE A 59 8.41 3.40 -14.57
C ILE A 59 8.84 4.77 -14.02
N LEU A 60 8.86 4.94 -12.69
CA LEU A 60 9.28 6.18 -12.04
C LEU A 60 10.73 6.55 -12.36
N ALA A 61 11.62 5.56 -12.45
CA ALA A 61 13.02 5.74 -12.83
C ALA A 61 13.22 6.38 -14.21
N MET A 62 12.22 6.31 -15.09
CA MET A 62 12.28 6.96 -16.41
C MET A 62 12.10 8.49 -16.33
N PHE A 63 11.56 9.01 -15.22
CA PHE A 63 11.26 10.44 -15.06
C PHE A 63 12.38 11.22 -14.36
N SER A 64 13.22 10.56 -13.57
CA SER A 64 14.39 11.18 -12.97
C SER A 64 15.52 10.17 -12.78
N PRO A 65 16.78 10.53 -13.09
CA PRO A 65 17.93 9.70 -12.75
C PRO A 65 18.15 9.60 -11.24
N ASN A 66 17.66 10.57 -10.46
CA ASN A 66 17.82 10.66 -9.02
C ASN A 66 16.51 10.23 -8.36
N GLN A 67 16.40 8.92 -8.08
CA GLN A 67 15.28 8.33 -7.36
C GLN A 67 15.71 7.67 -6.05
N GLU A 68 14.86 7.74 -5.04
CA GLU A 68 15.02 7.03 -3.77
C GLU A 68 13.78 6.19 -3.49
N MET A 69 13.94 4.86 -3.57
CA MET A 69 12.89 3.90 -3.19
C MET A 69 12.85 3.80 -1.65
N TYR A 70 11.87 4.47 -1.04
CA TYR A 70 11.76 4.57 0.42
C TYR A 70 11.07 3.35 1.03
N SER A 71 10.04 2.83 0.35
CA SER A 71 9.31 1.63 0.77
C SER A 71 8.73 0.89 -0.45
N ILE A 72 7.90 -0.13 -0.22
CA ILE A 72 7.30 -0.95 -1.27
C ILE A 72 6.29 -0.19 -2.15
N ASP A 73 5.74 0.91 -1.64
CA ASP A 73 4.74 1.73 -2.33
C ASP A 73 5.08 3.23 -2.33
N GLU A 74 6.29 3.60 -1.89
CA GLU A 74 6.74 4.99 -1.78
C GLU A 74 8.12 5.20 -2.42
N CYS A 75 8.23 6.24 -3.23
CA CYS A 75 9.46 6.64 -3.92
C CYS A 75 9.54 8.17 -4.03
N PHE A 76 10.73 8.70 -3.78
CA PHE A 76 11.04 10.11 -3.97
C PHE A 76 11.79 10.29 -5.30
N LEU A 77 11.37 11.28 -6.08
CA LEU A 77 12.04 11.70 -7.31
C LEU A 77 12.57 13.12 -7.13
N ASP A 78 13.86 13.30 -7.42
CA ASP A 78 14.42 14.64 -7.53
C ASP A 78 14.12 15.18 -8.93
N LEU A 79 13.31 16.23 -8.97
CA LEU A 79 12.90 16.93 -10.19
C LEU A 79 13.66 18.26 -10.37
N THR A 80 14.82 18.41 -9.73
CA THR A 80 15.69 19.58 -9.93
C THR A 80 16.02 19.73 -11.41
N GLY A 81 15.83 20.94 -11.94
CA GLY A 81 16.02 21.25 -13.37
C GLY A 81 14.78 21.05 -14.25
N PHE A 82 13.69 20.48 -13.73
CA PHE A 82 12.43 20.44 -14.46
C PHE A 82 11.71 21.80 -14.37
N LYS A 83 11.13 22.24 -15.50
CA LYS A 83 10.27 23.43 -15.49
C LYS A 83 9.02 23.12 -14.68
N ARG A 84 8.77 23.91 -13.64
CA ARG A 84 7.52 23.85 -12.88
C ARG A 84 6.36 24.21 -13.81
N GLN A 85 5.49 23.26 -14.08
CA GLN A 85 4.20 23.50 -14.72
C GLN A 85 3.16 23.75 -13.64
N THR A 86 2.39 24.81 -13.79
CA THR A 86 1.21 25.08 -12.97
C THR A 86 -0.03 24.67 -13.75
N PRO A 87 -1.12 24.22 -13.09
CA PRO A 87 -2.34 23.78 -13.77
C PRO A 87 -3.04 24.83 -14.67
N THR A 88 -2.52 26.05 -14.71
CA THR A 88 -3.01 27.18 -15.51
C THR A 88 -2.21 27.44 -16.79
N ASP A 89 -1.17 26.63 -17.06
CA ASP A 89 -0.35 26.69 -18.28
C ASP A 89 -0.95 25.89 -19.45
#